data_AF-A0A7J4QYN8-F1
#
_entry.id   AF-A0A7J4QYN8-F1
#
_cell.length_a   1.000
_cell.length_b   1.000
_cell.length_c   1.000
_cell.angle_alpha   90.00
_cell.angle_beta   90.00
_cell.angle_gamma   90.00
#
_symmetry.space_group_name_H-M   'P 1'
#
loop_
_entity.id
_entity.type
_entity.pdbx_description
1 polymer ?
#
loop_
_entity_poly.entity_id
_entity_poly.type
_entity_poly.pdbx_seq_one_letter_code
_entity_poly.pdbx_strand_id
1 'polypeptide(L)'
;MADNPVAILHRLRKASGPKETVGLSDHVIEDFCNSDADLVQAIHEAEQVHRALMEEFGEDVMSLPEPELIKHLQSDYVNFYSAATVNPYIPIAGRGPWLVTVCGSVLHD
;
A
#
# COMPACT_ATOMS: atom_id res chain seq x y z
N MET A 1 6.57 20.67 7.33
CA MET A 1 5.19 20.61 6.83
C MET A 1 4.96 19.15 6.48
N ALA A 2 4.05 18.46 7.15
CA ALA A 2 3.73 17.08 6.74
C ALA A 2 3.18 17.13 5.32
N ASP A 3 3.66 16.26 4.44
CA ASP A 3 3.18 16.19 3.06
C ASP A 3 1.69 15.82 3.02
N ASN A 4 0.97 16.33 2.01
CA ASN A 4 -0.44 15.99 1.79
C ASN A 4 -0.59 14.44 1.63
N PRO A 5 -1.47 13.77 2.40
CA PRO A 5 -1.69 12.33 2.31
C PRO A 5 -1.94 11.81 0.89
N VAL A 6 -2.70 12.53 0.07
CA VAL A 6 -2.94 12.11 -1.32
C VAL A 6 -1.70 12.25 -2.20
N ALA A 7 -0.86 13.26 -1.95
CA ALA A 7 0.41 13.40 -2.66
C ALA A 7 1.35 12.23 -2.35
N ILE A 8 1.36 11.75 -1.10
CA ILE A 8 2.08 10.53 -0.70
C ILE A 8 1.58 9.33 -1.51
N LEU A 9 0.27 9.09 -1.52
CA LEU A 9 -0.33 7.97 -2.26
C LEU A 9 -0.03 8.01 -3.75
N HIS A 10 -0.03 9.20 -4.38
CA HIS A 10 0.39 9.34 -5.77
C HIS A 10 1.85 8.94 -6.00
N ARG A 11 2.75 9.24 -5.07
CA ARG A 11 4.16 8.81 -5.18
C ARG A 11 4.28 7.29 -5.09
N LEU A 12 3.60 6.66 -4.12
CA LEU A 12 3.58 5.20 -3.97
C LEU A 12 3.07 4.55 -5.26
N ARG A 13 1.91 4.98 -5.75
CA ARG A 13 1.30 4.47 -6.99
C ARG A 13 2.19 4.67 -8.22
N LYS A 14 2.93 5.78 -8.30
CA LYS A 14 3.86 6.06 -9.41
C LYS A 14 5.09 5.15 -9.38
N ALA A 15 5.54 4.76 -8.18
CA ALA A 15 6.68 3.88 -8.00
C ALA A 15 6.32 2.40 -8.20
N SER A 16 5.03 2.06 -8.25
CA SER A 16 4.54 0.70 -8.43
C SER A 16 4.22 0.38 -9.89
N GLY A 17 4.26 -0.91 -10.22
CA GLY A 17 3.73 -1.43 -11.47
C GLY A 17 2.20 -1.45 -11.52
N PRO A 18 1.61 -2.05 -12.56
CA PRO A 18 0.16 -2.22 -12.68
C PRO A 18 -0.42 -2.94 -11.45
N LYS A 19 -1.41 -2.31 -10.81
CA LYS A 19 -2.13 -2.86 -9.66
C LYS A 19 -3.49 -3.43 -10.07
N GLU A 20 -3.87 -4.56 -9.48
CA GLU A 20 -5.20 -5.16 -9.63
C GLU A 20 -6.13 -4.72 -8.49
N THR A 21 -5.56 -4.40 -7.33
CA THR A 21 -6.29 -3.97 -6.14
C THR A 21 -6.91 -2.59 -6.38
N VAL A 22 -8.24 -2.55 -6.36
CA VAL A 22 -9.04 -1.32 -6.43
C VAL A 22 -9.31 -0.84 -5.01
N GLY A 23 -8.81 0.34 -4.67
CA GLY A 23 -9.08 1.00 -3.41
C GLY A 23 -10.01 2.20 -3.56
N LEU A 24 -10.15 2.96 -2.47
CA LEU A 24 -10.91 4.21 -2.46
C LEU A 24 -10.31 5.24 -3.44
N SER A 25 -11.18 6.07 -4.00
CA SER A 25 -10.77 7.20 -4.85
C SER A 25 -10.16 8.33 -4.03
N ASP A 26 -9.31 9.15 -4.64
CA ASP A 26 -8.62 10.25 -3.94
C ASP A 26 -9.58 11.24 -3.27
N HIS A 27 -10.68 11.62 -3.90
CA HIS A 27 -11.69 12.48 -3.27
C HIS A 27 -12.23 11.90 -1.95
N VAL A 28 -12.54 10.60 -1.93
CA VAL A 28 -13.04 9.92 -0.72
C VAL A 28 -11.96 9.89 0.36
N ILE A 29 -10.71 9.64 -0.03
CA ILE A 29 -9.57 9.66 0.90
C ILE A 29 -9.38 11.05 1.49
N GLU A 30 -9.44 12.11 0.67
CA GLU A 30 -9.35 13.51 1.13
C GLU A 30 -10.44 13.86 2.13
N ASP A 31 -11.69 13.46 1.85
CA ASP A 31 -12.82 13.66 2.75
C ASP A 31 -12.56 13.02 4.12
N PHE A 32 -12.14 11.75 4.14
CA PHE A 32 -11.86 11.04 5.39
C PHE A 32 -10.62 11.55 6.12
N CYS A 33 -9.59 12.00 5.42
CA CYS A 33 -8.41 12.62 6.04
C CYS A 33 -8.77 13.88 6.85
N ASN A 34 -9.88 14.55 6.55
CA ASN A 34 -10.34 15.71 7.33
C ASN A 34 -11.02 15.32 8.65
N SER A 35 -11.55 14.10 8.76
CA SER A 35 -12.33 13.63 9.92
C SER A 35 -11.65 12.54 10.73
N ASP A 36 -10.70 11.80 10.14
CA ASP A 36 -10.08 10.63 10.74
C ASP A 36 -8.55 10.73 10.68
N ALA A 37 -7.94 10.93 11.85
CA ALA A 37 -6.51 11.03 12.02
C ALA A 37 -5.78 9.69 11.84
N ASP A 38 -6.47 8.55 11.97
CA ASP A 38 -5.88 7.23 11.80
C ASP A 38 -5.54 6.97 10.34
N LEU A 39 -6.39 7.40 9.40
CA LEU A 39 -6.11 7.33 7.96
C LEU A 39 -4.83 8.11 7.60
N VAL A 40 -4.71 9.34 8.12
CA VAL A 40 -3.53 10.18 7.88
C VAL A 40 -2.26 9.50 8.42
N GLN A 41 -2.33 8.94 9.63
CA GLN A 41 -1.21 8.19 10.21
C GLN A 41 -0.85 6.94 9.39
N ALA A 42 -1.84 6.15 8.95
CA ALA A 42 -1.62 4.97 8.12
C ALA A 42 -0.90 5.32 6.81
N ILE A 43 -1.27 6.43 6.15
CA ILE A 43 -0.63 6.88 4.92
C ILE A 43 0.83 7.30 5.14
N HIS A 44 1.12 8.02 6.22
CA HIS A 44 2.50 8.41 6.55
C HIS A 44 3.37 7.20 6.93
N GLU A 45 2.82 6.23 7.66
CA GLU A 45 3.52 4.99 7.99
C GLU A 45 3.78 4.15 6.73
N ALA A 46 2.81 4.08 5.82
CA ALA A 46 2.97 3.43 4.52
C ALA A 46 4.13 4.02 3.73
N GLU A 47 4.29 5.35 3.72
CA GLU A 47 5.43 5.99 3.03
C GLU A 47 6.78 5.56 3.60
N GLN A 48 6.88 5.44 4.92
CA GLN A 48 8.12 5.04 5.57
C GLN A 48 8.46 3.58 5.26
N VAL A 49 7.48 2.69 5.33
CA VAL A 49 7.65 1.26 5.00
C VAL A 49 7.96 1.09 3.51
N HIS A 50 7.24 1.79 2.62
CA HIS A 50 7.49 1.74 1.19
C HIS A 50 8.91 2.21 0.83
N ARG A 51 9.41 3.26 1.48
CA ARG A 51 10.80 3.71 1.29
C ARG A 51 11.80 2.65 1.75
N ALA A 52 11.57 1.99 2.88
CA ALA A 52 12.43 0.91 3.35
C ALA A 52 12.44 -0.28 2.36
N LEU A 53 11.27 -0.67 1.84
CA LEU A 53 11.17 -1.70 0.80
C LEU A 53 11.88 -1.31 -0.49
N MET A 54 11.78 -0.03 -0.89
CA MET A 54 12.51 0.49 -2.05
C MET A 54 14.02 0.44 -1.86
N GLU A 55 14.51 0.73 -0.65
CA GLU A 55 15.93 0.62 -0.31
C GLU A 55 16.42 -0.84 -0.27
N GLU A 56 15.57 -1.76 0.19
CA GLU A 56 15.88 -3.18 0.33
C GLU A 56 15.85 -3.94 -1.00
N PHE A 57 14.78 -3.78 -1.79
CA PHE A 57 14.51 -4.56 -2.99
C PHE A 57 14.81 -3.82 -4.30
N GLY A 58 14.95 -2.48 -4.25
CA GLY A 58 15.20 -1.65 -5.42
C GLY A 58 13.98 -1.38 -6.29
N GLU A 59 14.13 -0.42 -7.21
CA GLU A 59 13.06 0.03 -8.12
C GLU A 59 12.61 -1.06 -9.09
N ASP A 60 13.54 -1.91 -9.56
CA ASP A 60 13.23 -3.00 -10.50
C ASP A 60 12.22 -4.00 -9.92
N VAL A 61 12.29 -4.28 -8.62
CA VAL A 61 11.34 -5.16 -7.92
C VAL A 61 10.07 -4.40 -7.59
N MET A 62 10.18 -3.20 -7.01
CA MET A 62 9.02 -2.42 -6.56
C MET A 62 8.10 -1.97 -7.70
N SER A 63 8.61 -1.90 -8.93
CA SER A 63 7.86 -1.56 -10.15
C SER A 63 7.24 -2.76 -10.88
N LEU A 64 7.39 -3.98 -10.35
CA LEU A 64 6.74 -5.17 -10.90
C LEU A 64 5.20 -5.04 -10.84
N PRO A 65 4.46 -5.74 -11.73
CA PRO A 65 3.01 -5.90 -11.58
C PRO A 65 2.64 -6.48 -10.22
N GLU A 66 1.54 -6.02 -9.61
CA GLU A 66 1.17 -6.38 -8.23
C GLU A 66 1.17 -7.90 -7.94
N PRO A 67 0.66 -8.79 -8.82
CA PRO A 67 0.74 -10.24 -8.59
C PRO A 67 2.17 -10.82 -8.57
N GLU A 68 3.10 -10.21 -9.31
CA GLU A 68 4.51 -10.60 -9.33
C GLU A 68 5.25 -10.03 -8.12
N LEU A 69 4.96 -8.77 -7.76
CA LEU A 69 5.47 -8.12 -6.56
C LEU A 69 5.08 -8.90 -5.30
N ILE A 70 3.81 -9.33 -5.18
CA ILE A 70 3.34 -10.17 -4.06
C ILE A 70 4.17 -11.44 -3.92
N LYS A 71 4.41 -12.15 -5.03
CA LYS A 71 5.21 -13.38 -5.02
C LYS A 71 6.65 -13.11 -4.60
N HIS A 72 7.22 -12.00 -5.04
CA HIS A 72 8.59 -11.62 -4.69
C HIS A 72 8.70 -11.27 -3.20
N LEU A 73 7.84 -10.37 -2.70
CA LEU A 73 7.85 -9.96 -1.29
C LEU A 73 7.50 -11.10 -0.32
N GLN A 74 6.77 -12.11 -0.79
CA GLN A 74 6.41 -13.29 0.00
C GLN A 74 7.31 -14.51 -0.25
N SER A 75 8.39 -14.40 -1.04
CA SER A 75 9.18 -15.58 -1.46
C SER A 75 9.76 -16.38 -0.30
N ASP A 76 10.06 -15.69 0.80
CA ASP A 76 10.65 -16.27 2.01
C ASP A 76 9.60 -16.63 3.08
N TYR A 77 8.31 -16.50 2.76
CA TYR A 77 7.19 -16.81 3.64
C TYR A 77 6.43 -18.06 3.16
N VAL A 78 6.08 -18.92 4.12
CA VAL A 78 5.21 -20.07 3.86
C VAL A 78 3.76 -19.69 4.21
N ASN A 79 2.91 -19.57 3.18
CA ASN A 79 1.48 -19.37 3.37
C ASN A 79 0.81 -20.70 3.76
N PHE A 80 0.12 -20.71 4.92
CA PHE A 80 -0.65 -21.88 5.39
C PHE A 80 -2.07 -21.94 4.77
N TYR A 81 -2.47 -20.87 4.10
CA TYR A 81 -3.76 -20.76 3.41
C TYR A 81 -3.65 -21.19 1.95
N SER A 82 -4.75 -21.65 1.38
CA SER A 82 -4.83 -21.88 -0.06
C SER A 82 -4.65 -20.56 -0.83
N ALA A 83 -4.12 -20.61 -2.04
CA ALA A 83 -3.92 -19.40 -2.86
C ALA A 83 -5.22 -18.58 -3.05
N ALA A 84 -6.39 -19.25 -3.10
CA ALA A 84 -7.69 -18.61 -3.25
C ALA A 84 -8.17 -17.83 -2.00
N THR A 85 -7.52 -18.04 -0.86
CA THR A 85 -7.88 -17.44 0.45
C THR A 85 -6.83 -16.44 0.94
N VAL A 86 -5.79 -16.18 0.15
CA VAL A 86 -4.79 -15.14 0.43
C VAL A 86 -5.28 -13.83 -0.19
N ASN A 87 -5.13 -12.73 0.54
CA ASN A 87 -5.47 -11.41 0.02
C ASN A 87 -4.62 -11.08 -1.22
N PRO A 88 -5.21 -10.52 -2.29
CA PRO A 88 -4.50 -10.23 -3.54
C PRO A 88 -3.66 -8.95 -3.47
N TYR A 89 -3.16 -8.59 -2.27
CA TYR A 89 -2.35 -7.40 -2.01
C TYR A 89 -1.49 -7.58 -0.77
N ILE A 90 -0.42 -6.79 -0.67
CA ILE A 90 0.39 -6.65 0.55
C ILE A 90 0.02 -5.37 1.28
N PRO A 91 -0.58 -5.44 2.49
CA PRO A 91 -0.73 -4.27 3.35
C PRO A 91 0.64 -3.90 3.95
N ILE A 92 0.98 -2.61 3.94
CA ILE A 92 2.24 -2.09 4.50
C ILE A 92 2.03 -1.14 5.67
N ALA A 93 0.80 -0.67 5.88
CA ALA A 93 0.39 0.05 7.07
C ALA A 93 -1.11 -0.16 7.33
N GLY A 94 -1.50 -0.08 8.60
CA GLY A 94 -2.90 -0.12 9.00
C GLY A 94 -3.14 0.56 10.34
N ARG A 95 -4.24 1.32 10.43
CA ARG A 95 -4.68 2.02 11.65
C ARG A 95 -6.20 2.03 11.69
N GLY A 96 -6.78 1.54 12.78
CA GLY A 96 -8.23 1.41 12.90
C GLY A 96 -8.80 0.59 11.72
N PRO A 97 -9.82 1.11 10.99
CA PRO A 97 -10.39 0.42 9.83
C PRO A 97 -9.58 0.60 8.54
N TRP A 98 -8.48 1.35 8.56
CA TRP A 98 -7.75 1.75 7.37
C TRP A 98 -6.57 0.81 7.08
N LEU A 99 -6.42 0.41 5.82
CA LEU A 99 -5.27 -0.32 5.30
C LEU A 99 -4.69 0.41 4.09
N VAL A 100 -3.37 0.48 4.01
CA VAL A 100 -2.64 1.00 2.84
C VAL A 100 -1.78 -0.11 2.26
N THR A 101 -1.95 -0.39 0.96
CA THR A 101 -1.20 -1.43 0.26
C THR A 101 0.15 -0.93 -0.26
N VAL A 102 1.06 -1.86 -0.56
CA VAL A 102 2.36 -1.54 -1.16
C VAL A 102 2.22 -0.75 -2.47
N CYS A 103 1.16 -1.00 -3.24
CA CYS A 103 0.86 -0.27 -4.48
C CYS A 103 0.11 1.06 -4.27
N GLY A 104 -0.02 1.54 -3.02
CA GLY A 104 -0.67 2.81 -2.68
C GLY A 104 -2.19 2.81 -2.84
N SER A 105 -2.84 1.65 -2.81
CA SER A 105 -4.30 1.55 -2.66
C SER A 105 -4.68 1.73 -1.19
N VAL A 106 -5.74 2.49 -0.92
CA VAL A 106 -6.34 2.60 0.42
C VAL A 106 -7.59 1.75 0.47
N LEU A 107 -7.68 0.89 1.47
CA LEU A 107 -8.83 0.03 1.75
C LEU A 107 -9.42 0.40 3.11
N HIS A 108 -10.71 0.16 3.25
CA HIS A 108 -11.45 0.35 4.49
C HIS A 108 -12.26 -0.92 4.75
N ASP A 109 -12.16 -1.46 5.97
CA ASP A 109 -12.97 -2.59 6.46
C ASP A 109 -14.11 -2.08 7.37
#